data_AF-A0AA96IRL7-F1
#
_entry.id   AF-A0AA96IRL7-F1
#
_cell.length_a   1.000
_cell.length_b   1.000
_cell.length_c   1.000
_cell.angle_alpha   90.00
_cell.angle_beta   90.00
_cell.angle_gamma   90.00
#
_symmetry.space_group_name_H-M   'P 1'
#
loop_
_entity.id
_entity.type
_entity.pdbx_description
1 polymer ?
#
loop_
_entity_poly.entity_id
_entity_poly.type
_entity_poly.pdbx_seq_one_letter_code
_entity_poly.pdbx_strand_id
1 'polypeptide(L)'
;MFSLFWVALLSATLLPGGSEVWLARQWCQGEPWAALWLVATLGNTLGSLINVALGRYARRFQHRRWFPASSAQLARASRWYQRFGAYSLLLSWVPIIGDPLTVVAGLLRLEWWRAVALILLAKGARYALVLAFAAQWLAPYCL
;
A
#
# COMPACT_ATOMS: atom_id res chain seq x y z
N MET A 1 3.43 10.94 15.86
CA MET A 1 4.17 9.73 15.37
C MET A 1 3.48 8.38 15.57
N PHE A 2 3.21 7.89 16.79
CA PHE A 2 2.62 6.55 16.99
C PHE A 2 1.22 6.38 16.36
N SER A 3 0.40 7.43 16.41
CA SER A 3 -0.91 7.46 15.73
C SER A 3 -0.78 7.36 14.20
N LEU A 4 0.24 7.98 13.61
CA LEU A 4 0.51 7.90 12.17
C LEU A 4 0.82 6.48 11.72
N PHE A 5 1.62 5.75 12.51
CA PHE A 5 1.95 4.37 12.22
C PHE A 5 0.69 3.51 12.13
N TRP A 6 -0.18 3.57 13.15
CA TRP A 6 -1.41 2.78 13.19
C TRP A 6 -2.40 3.20 12.10
N VAL A 7 -2.56 4.49 11.84
CA VAL A 7 -3.41 4.97 10.75
C VAL A 7 -2.85 4.51 9.39
N ALA A 8 -1.54 4.54 9.18
CA ALA A 8 -0.91 4.06 7.95
C ALA A 8 -1.04 2.54 7.78
N LEU A 9 -0.93 1.78 8.87
CA LEU A 9 -1.13 0.33 8.91
C LEU A 9 -2.57 -0.06 8.55
N LEU A 10 -3.56 0.62 9.14
CA LEU A 10 -4.98 0.35 8.93
C LEU A 10 -5.51 0.93 7.60
N SER A 11 -4.94 2.04 7.13
CA SER A 11 -5.29 2.62 5.84
C SER A 11 -4.90 1.69 4.70
N ALA A 12 -3.86 0.87 4.88
CA ALA A 12 -3.51 -0.18 3.92
C ALA A 12 -4.57 -1.30 3.80
N THR A 13 -5.61 -1.33 4.64
CA THR A 13 -6.62 -2.40 4.65
C THR A 13 -8.04 -1.92 4.39
N LEU A 14 -8.43 -0.73 4.86
CA LEU A 14 -9.85 -0.34 4.96
C LEU A 14 -10.22 1.07 4.46
N LEU A 15 -9.29 2.04 4.46
CA LEU A 15 -9.62 3.45 4.18
C LEU A 15 -8.61 4.08 3.22
N PRO A 16 -8.97 4.28 1.93
CA PRO A 16 -8.13 5.01 0.99
C PRO A 16 -7.99 6.47 1.43
N GLY A 17 -6.77 7.00 1.43
CA GLY A 17 -6.49 8.41 1.70
C GLY A 17 -6.40 8.80 3.18
N GLY A 18 -6.74 7.91 4.12
CA GLY A 18 -6.77 8.25 5.56
C GLY A 18 -5.38 8.57 6.13
N SER A 19 -4.36 7.82 5.70
CA SER A 19 -2.99 8.04 6.15
C SER A 19 -2.34 9.29 5.58
N GLU A 20 -2.75 9.69 4.37
CA GLU A 20 -2.24 10.84 3.64
C GLU A 20 -2.72 12.14 4.28
N VAL A 21 -4.02 12.23 4.62
CA VAL A 21 -4.59 13.37 5.34
C VAL A 21 -3.95 13.53 6.73
N TRP A 22 -3.78 12.41 7.45
CA TRP A 22 -3.18 12.45 8.79
C TRP A 22 -1.69 12.83 8.77
N LEU A 23 -0.97 12.41 7.74
CA LEU A 23 0.42 12.78 7.48
C LEU A 23 0.54 14.28 7.16
N ALA A 24 -0.30 14.82 6.27
CA ALA A 24 -0.31 16.25 5.95
C ALA A 24 -0.63 17.12 7.18
N ARG A 25 -1.57 16.67 8.02
CA ARG A 25 -1.89 17.34 9.28
C ARG A 25 -0.70 17.41 10.24
N GLN A 26 0.02 16.31 10.45
CA GLN A 26 1.18 16.32 11.34
C GLN A 26 2.34 17.14 10.75
N TRP A 27 2.48 17.17 9.43
CA TRP A 27 3.42 18.08 8.78
C TRP A 27 3.09 19.56 9.10
N CYS A 28 1.81 19.97 9.02
CA CYS A 28 1.38 21.31 9.45
C CYS A 28 1.68 21.61 10.93
N GLN A 29 1.77 20.59 11.79
CA GLN A 29 2.09 20.76 13.21
C GLN A 29 3.60 20.90 13.48
N GLY A 30 4.43 20.95 12.44
CA GLY A 30 5.88 21.16 12.54
C GLY A 30 6.69 19.88 12.74
N GLU A 31 6.08 18.70 12.60
CA GLU A 31 6.81 17.44 12.72
C GLU A 31 7.82 17.25 11.56
N PRO A 32 9.00 16.64 11.82
CA PRO A 32 10.07 16.57 10.84
C PRO A 32 9.69 15.68 9.66
N TRP A 33 9.91 16.20 8.45
CA TRP A 33 9.57 15.57 7.17
C TRP A 33 10.06 14.11 7.06
N ALA A 34 11.32 13.87 7.42
CA ALA A 34 11.94 12.55 7.31
C ALA A 34 11.31 11.51 8.26
N ALA A 35 10.93 11.92 9.48
CA ALA A 35 10.29 11.04 10.44
C ALA A 35 8.87 10.67 10.00
N LEU A 36 8.10 11.64 9.52
CA LEU A 36 6.75 11.39 8.98
C LEU A 36 6.80 10.41 7.81
N TRP A 37 7.72 10.65 6.87
CA TRP A 37 7.91 9.80 5.70
C TRP A 37 8.28 8.36 6.09
N LEU A 38 9.26 8.19 6.98
CA LEU A 38 9.69 6.87 7.46
C LEU A 38 8.56 6.13 8.18
N VAL A 39 7.91 6.77 9.15
CA VAL A 39 6.87 6.14 9.97
C VAL A 39 5.66 5.73 9.12
N ALA A 40 5.20 6.61 8.24
CA ALA A 40 4.07 6.30 7.36
C ALA A 40 4.41 5.20 6.34
N THR A 41 5.61 5.25 5.74
CA THR A 41 6.07 4.24 4.78
C THR A 41 6.19 2.87 5.45
N LEU A 42 6.78 2.81 6.64
CA LEU A 42 6.91 1.56 7.40
C LEU A 42 5.55 0.98 7.80
N GLY A 43 4.66 1.81 8.36
CA GLY A 43 3.32 1.38 8.77
C GLY A 43 2.52 0.84 7.59
N ASN A 44 2.49 1.56 6.47
CA ASN A 44 1.73 1.12 5.29
C ASN A 44 2.37 -0.08 4.59
N THR A 45 3.70 -0.16 4.55
CA THR A 45 4.42 -1.34 4.01
C THR A 45 4.07 -2.57 4.84
N LEU A 46 4.09 -2.48 6.18
CA LEU A 46 3.72 -3.58 7.04
C LEU A 46 2.26 -4.01 6.82
N GLY A 47 1.33 -3.07 6.71
CA GLY A 47 -0.08 -3.36 6.43
C GLY A 47 -0.26 -4.06 5.08
N SER A 48 0.48 -3.61 4.07
CA SER A 48 0.51 -4.24 2.75
C SER A 48 1.12 -5.65 2.77
N LEU A 49 2.11 -5.91 3.63
CA LEU A 49 2.66 -7.26 3.82
C LEU A 49 1.66 -8.19 4.50
N ILE A 50 0.84 -7.69 5.43
CA ILE A 50 -0.28 -8.44 5.99
C ILE A 50 -1.26 -8.82 4.88
N ASN A 51 -1.59 -7.91 3.96
CA ASN A 51 -2.42 -8.21 2.80
C ASN A 51 -1.81 -9.29 1.89
N VAL A 52 -0.49 -9.23 1.62
CA VAL A 52 0.23 -10.27 0.87
C VAL A 52 0.13 -11.62 1.61
N ALA A 53 0.29 -11.64 2.94
CA ALA A 53 0.17 -12.85 3.74
C ALA A 53 -1.26 -13.42 3.67
N LEU A 54 -2.27 -12.57 3.81
CA LEU A 54 -3.68 -12.94 3.67
C LEU A 54 -3.98 -13.50 2.29
N GLY A 55 -3.48 -12.89 1.22
CA GLY A 55 -3.61 -13.40 -0.14
C GLY A 55 -2.97 -14.78 -0.30
N ARG A 56 -1.74 -14.98 0.21
CA ARG A 56 -1.08 -16.30 0.19
C ARG A 56 -1.89 -17.36 0.93
N TYR A 57 -2.46 -17.02 2.08
CA TYR A 57 -3.27 -17.92 2.88
C TYR A 57 -4.61 -18.23 2.20
N ALA A 58 -5.31 -17.21 1.71
CA ALA A 58 -6.60 -17.32 1.03
C ALA A 58 -6.54 -18.27 -0.18
N ARG A 59 -5.42 -18.27 -0.93
CA ARG A 59 -5.23 -19.20 -2.06
C ARG A 59 -5.37 -20.68 -1.68
N ARG A 60 -5.09 -21.07 -0.43
CA ARG A 60 -5.32 -22.45 0.05
C ARG A 60 -6.79 -22.87 -0.05
N PHE A 61 -7.70 -21.90 -0.05
CA PHE A 61 -9.14 -22.09 -0.12
C PHE A 61 -9.70 -21.81 -1.52
N GLN A 62 -8.87 -21.74 -2.56
CA GLN A 62 -9.29 -21.43 -3.94
C GLN A 62 -10.39 -22.36 -4.51
N HIS A 63 -10.57 -23.55 -3.92
CA HIS A 63 -11.58 -24.53 -4.31
C HIS A 63 -12.90 -24.41 -3.52
N ARG A 64 -13.00 -23.47 -2.57
CA ARG A 64 -14.19 -23.25 -1.74
C ARG A 64 -15.10 -22.20 -2.42
N ARG A 65 -16.42 -22.39 -2.34
CA ARG A 65 -17.42 -21.48 -2.94
C ARG A 65 -17.39 -20.04 -2.43
N TRP A 66 -16.85 -19.80 -1.22
CA TRP A 66 -16.73 -18.46 -0.64
C TRP A 66 -15.50 -17.69 -1.13
N PHE A 67 -14.60 -18.33 -1.89
CA PHE A 67 -13.34 -17.72 -2.27
C PHE A 67 -13.56 -16.48 -3.15
N PRO A 68 -12.99 -15.31 -2.79
CA PRO A 68 -13.37 -14.03 -3.37
C PRO A 68 -12.87 -13.80 -4.81
N ALA A 69 -12.06 -14.70 -5.39
CA ALA A 69 -11.56 -14.56 -6.75
C ALA A 69 -11.97 -15.75 -7.64
N SER A 70 -12.64 -15.47 -8.74
CA SER A 70 -13.00 -16.49 -9.75
C SER A 70 -11.76 -17.07 -10.44
N SER A 71 -11.89 -18.29 -10.97
CA SER A 71 -10.87 -18.93 -11.81
C SER A 71 -10.48 -18.06 -13.01
N ALA A 72 -11.44 -17.33 -13.60
CA ALA A 72 -11.20 -16.38 -14.69
C ALA A 72 -10.36 -15.16 -14.26
N GLN A 73 -10.59 -14.64 -13.05
CA GLN A 73 -9.79 -13.54 -12.47
C GLN A 73 -8.37 -13.99 -12.14
N LEU A 74 -8.20 -15.19 -11.57
CA LEU A 74 -6.89 -15.79 -11.32
C LEU A 74 -6.11 -16.02 -12.64
N ALA A 75 -6.78 -16.52 -13.68
CA ALA A 75 -6.17 -16.73 -14.99
C ALA A 75 -5.79 -15.39 -15.66
N ARG A 76 -6.64 -14.36 -15.54
CA ARG A 76 -6.33 -13.01 -16.03
C ARG A 76 -5.14 -12.40 -15.28
N ALA A 77 -5.11 -12.53 -13.95
CA ALA A 77 -4.01 -12.08 -13.11
C ALA A 77 -2.70 -12.82 -13.42
N SER A 78 -2.74 -14.13 -13.67
CA SER A 78 -1.57 -14.90 -14.14
C SER A 78 -1.07 -14.44 -15.50
N ARG A 79 -1.96 -14.19 -16.47
CA ARG A 79 -1.55 -13.64 -17.79
C ARG A 79 -0.94 -12.26 -17.67
N TRP A 80 -1.52 -11.41 -16.81
CA TRP A 80 -0.97 -10.09 -16.49
C TRP A 80 0.40 -10.20 -15.84
N TYR A 81 0.58 -11.12 -14.89
CA TYR A 81 1.85 -11.39 -14.24
C TYR A 81 2.90 -11.94 -15.21
N GLN A 82 2.53 -12.80 -16.16
CA GLN A 82 3.46 -13.25 -17.20
C GLN A 82 3.88 -12.11 -18.14
N ARG A 83 3.02 -11.11 -18.33
CA ARG A 83 3.29 -9.98 -19.24
C ARG A 83 4.05 -8.83 -18.58
N PHE A 84 3.72 -8.49 -17.34
CA PHE A 84 4.28 -7.32 -16.62
C PHE A 84 5.18 -7.70 -15.43
N GLY A 85 5.23 -8.99 -15.07
CA GLY A 85 6.06 -9.50 -13.98
C GLY A 85 5.73 -8.87 -12.63
N ALA A 86 6.74 -8.78 -11.77
CA ALA A 86 6.60 -8.16 -10.45
C ALA A 86 6.32 -6.65 -10.53
N TYR A 87 6.67 -5.97 -11.63
CA TYR A 87 6.53 -4.52 -11.80
C TYR A 87 5.07 -4.03 -11.74
N SER A 88 4.08 -4.91 -11.88
CA SER A 88 2.67 -4.55 -11.66
C SER A 88 2.37 -4.08 -10.23
N LEU A 89 3.21 -4.40 -9.25
CA LEU A 89 3.11 -3.86 -7.88
C LEU A 89 3.49 -2.39 -7.77
N LEU A 90 4.23 -1.83 -8.73
CA LEU A 90 4.51 -0.39 -8.75
C LEU A 90 3.23 0.42 -9.00
N LEU A 91 2.27 -0.15 -9.72
CA LEU A 91 0.93 0.42 -9.87
C LEU A 91 0.12 0.44 -8.56
N SER A 92 0.61 -0.19 -7.48
CA SER A 92 -0.04 -0.08 -6.16
C SER A 92 0.06 1.31 -5.54
N TRP A 93 0.82 2.22 -6.16
CA TRP A 93 0.88 3.62 -5.74
C TRP A 93 -0.45 4.38 -5.95
N VAL A 94 -1.37 3.87 -6.80
CA VAL A 94 -2.64 4.53 -7.09
C VAL A 94 -3.61 4.33 -5.91
N PRO A 95 -4.19 5.42 -5.35
CA PRO A 95 -5.20 5.32 -4.30
C PRO A 95 -6.39 4.47 -4.80
N ILE A 96 -7.03 3.71 -3.90
CA ILE A 96 -8.16 2.79 -4.16
C ILE A 96 -7.74 1.44 -4.76
N ILE A 97 -6.79 1.39 -5.70
CA ILE A 97 -6.41 0.15 -6.41
C ILE A 97 -5.24 -0.57 -5.70
N GLY A 98 -4.43 0.16 -4.94
CA GLY A 98 -3.15 -0.35 -4.43
C GLY A 98 -3.21 -1.50 -3.44
N ASP A 99 -4.13 -1.47 -2.48
CA ASP A 99 -4.16 -2.49 -1.43
C ASP A 99 -4.74 -3.83 -1.93
N PRO A 100 -5.79 -3.87 -2.78
CA PRO A 100 -6.19 -5.10 -3.48
C PRO A 100 -5.06 -5.72 -4.30
N LEU A 101 -4.21 -4.91 -4.95
CA LEU A 101 -3.04 -5.38 -5.69
C LEU A 101 -2.05 -6.15 -4.79
N THR A 102 -1.87 -5.74 -3.54
CA THR A 102 -1.00 -6.44 -2.58
C THR A 102 -1.56 -7.80 -2.17
N VAL A 103 -2.89 -7.92 -2.02
CA VAL A 103 -3.56 -9.22 -1.81
C VAL A 103 -3.37 -10.12 -3.03
N VAL A 104 -3.55 -9.57 -4.24
CA VAL A 104 -3.35 -10.31 -5.50
C VAL A 104 -1.91 -10.77 -5.66
N ALA A 105 -0.92 -9.95 -5.30
CA ALA A 105 0.49 -10.37 -5.28
C ALA A 105 0.72 -11.57 -4.34
N GLY A 106 0.04 -11.60 -3.19
CA GLY A 106 0.00 -12.74 -2.29
C GLY A 106 -0.61 -13.99 -2.92
N LEU A 107 -1.78 -13.84 -3.56
CA LEU A 107 -2.43 -14.93 -4.30
C LEU A 107 -1.51 -15.52 -5.37
N LEU A 108 -0.77 -14.69 -6.09
CA LEU A 108 0.18 -15.10 -7.13
C LEU A 108 1.49 -15.68 -6.60
N ARG A 109 1.71 -15.71 -5.27
CA ARG A 109 2.96 -16.16 -4.60
C ARG A 109 4.21 -15.41 -5.07
N LEU A 110 4.10 -14.09 -5.19
CA LEU A 110 5.25 -13.24 -5.49
C LEU A 110 6.32 -13.39 -4.39
N GLU A 111 7.60 -13.50 -4.76
CA GLU A 111 8.70 -13.65 -3.78
C GLU A 111 8.67 -12.50 -2.76
N TRP A 112 8.88 -12.83 -1.47
CA TRP A 112 8.73 -11.85 -0.38
C TRP A 112 9.63 -10.63 -0.57
N TRP A 113 10.88 -10.83 -0.97
CA TRP A 113 11.82 -9.72 -1.18
C TRP A 113 11.37 -8.77 -2.30
N ARG A 114 10.80 -9.31 -3.40
CA ARG A 114 10.23 -8.49 -4.49
C ARG A 114 9.01 -7.72 -4.01
N ALA A 115 8.12 -8.38 -3.26
CA ALA A 115 6.93 -7.75 -2.71
C ALA A 115 7.32 -6.60 -1.77
N VAL A 116 8.24 -6.84 -0.84
CA VAL A 116 8.76 -5.81 0.08
C VAL A 116 9.37 -4.64 -0.69
N ALA A 117 10.30 -4.91 -1.61
CA ALA A 117 11.00 -3.85 -2.35
C ALA A 117 10.03 -2.97 -3.15
N LEU A 118 9.07 -3.58 -3.85
CA LEU A 118 8.12 -2.87 -4.69
C LEU A 118 7.07 -2.11 -3.89
N ILE A 119 6.57 -2.70 -2.79
CA ILE A 119 5.64 -2.03 -1.88
C ILE A 119 6.34 -0.83 -1.23
N LEU A 120 7.57 -1.02 -0.74
CA LEU A 120 8.32 0.05 -0.09
C LEU A 120 8.61 1.19 -1.05
N LEU A 121 8.99 0.89 -2.29
CA LEU A 121 9.19 1.89 -3.34
C LEU A 121 7.88 2.63 -3.67
N ALA A 122 6.77 1.91 -3.89
CA ALA A 122 5.49 2.51 -4.24
C ALA A 122 4.92 3.38 -3.11
N LYS A 123 4.90 2.86 -1.87
CA LYS A 123 4.37 3.57 -0.70
C LYS A 123 5.29 4.73 -0.30
N GLY A 124 6.60 4.53 -0.37
CA GLY A 124 7.59 5.58 -0.14
C GLY A 124 7.44 6.73 -1.12
N ALA A 125 7.31 6.44 -2.42
CA ALA A 125 7.08 7.47 -3.43
C ALA A 125 5.77 8.24 -3.19
N ARG A 126 4.67 7.55 -2.86
CA ARG A 126 3.38 8.19 -2.53
C ARG A 126 3.51 9.17 -1.37
N TYR A 127 4.08 8.75 -0.23
CA TYR A 127 4.19 9.64 0.93
C TYR A 127 5.15 10.80 0.70
N ALA A 128 6.23 10.59 -0.07
CA ALA A 128 7.13 11.68 -0.46
C ALA A 128 6.38 12.74 -1.30
N LEU A 129 5.56 12.32 -2.26
CA LEU A 129 4.74 13.22 -3.07
C LEU A 129 3.69 13.96 -2.23
N VAL A 130 3.02 13.28 -1.30
CA VAL A 130 2.04 13.92 -0.40
C VAL A 130 2.72 14.98 0.46
N LEU A 131 3.89 14.71 1.03
CA LEU A 131 4.62 15.71 1.82
C LEU A 131 5.15 16.85 0.95
N ALA A 132 5.63 16.58 -0.25
CA ALA A 132 6.07 17.63 -1.17
C ALA A 132 4.91 18.55 -1.56
N PHE A 133 3.73 17.97 -1.83
CA PHE A 133 2.52 18.73 -2.11
C PHE A 133 2.07 19.53 -0.88
N ALA A 134 2.09 18.94 0.31
CA ALA A 134 1.80 19.64 1.55
C ALA A 134 2.75 20.83 1.76
N ALA A 135 4.06 20.63 1.54
CA ALA A 135 5.06 21.67 1.67
C ALA A 135 4.87 22.85 0.69
N GLN A 136 4.43 22.58 -0.54
CA GLN A 136 4.24 23.63 -1.54
C GLN A 136 2.86 24.31 -1.42
N TRP A 137 1.81 23.56 -1.09
CA TRP A 137 0.42 24.02 -1.20
C TRP A 137 -0.29 24.19 0.13
N LEU A 138 0.03 23.39 1.16
CA LEU A 138 -0.57 23.53 2.48
C LEU A 138 0.16 24.52 3.39
N ALA A 139 1.41 24.88 3.10
CA ALA A 139 2.17 25.85 3.90
C ALA A 139 1.41 27.14 4.25
N PRO A 140 0.63 27.77 3.34
CA PRO A 140 -0.12 28.99 3.64
C PRO A 140 -1.34 28.75 4.56
N TYR A 141 -1.79 27.52 4.69
CA TYR A 141 -3.00 27.13 5.42
C TYR A 141 -2.71 26.47 6.78
N CYS A 142 -1.44 26.14 7.06
CA CYS A 142 -1.01 25.70 8.37
C CYS A 142 -0.86 26.95 9.26
N LEU A 143 -1.89 27.27 10.04
CA LEU A 143 -1.89 28.32 11.07
C LEU A 143 -1.14 27.89 12.33
#